data_AF-A0A914KKL1-F1
#
_entry.id   AF-A0A914KKL1-F1
#
_cell.length_a   1.000
_cell.length_b   1.000
_cell.length_c   1.000
_cell.angle_alpha   90.00
_cell.angle_beta   90.00
_cell.angle_gamma   90.00
#
_symmetry.space_group_name_H-M   'P 1'
#
loop_
_entity.id
_entity.type
_entity.pdbx_description
1 polymer ?
#
loop_
_entity_poly.entity_id
_entity_poly.type
_entity_poly.pdbx_seq_one_letter_code
_entity_poly.pdbx_strand_id
1 'polypeptide(L)' 'MDEQTIEGERRLVERLIRKKVLINSGEEIKAPKPGWFRIVFSSVNSSTLEKAFQRITEAISETK' A
#
# COMPACT_ATOMS: atom_id res chain seq x y z
N MET A 1 -4.24 -2.96 -12.97
CA MET A 1 -3.49 -2.13 -12.00
C MET A 1 -4.09 -0.74 -11.98
N ASP A 2 -4.12 -0.06 -10.84
CA ASP A 2 -4.60 1.33 -10.77
C ASP A 2 -3.73 2.27 -11.61
N GLU A 3 -4.35 3.33 -12.11
CA GLU A 3 -3.69 4.46 -12.75
C GLU A 3 -2.73 5.15 -11.77
N GLN A 4 -1.63 5.71 -12.29
CA GLN A 4 -0.70 6.53 -11.51
C GLN A 4 -1.23 7.95 -11.31
N THR A 5 -2.38 8.04 -10.64
CA THR A 5 -3.05 9.29 -10.22
C THR A 5 -3.18 9.29 -8.69
N ILE A 6 -3.48 10.45 -8.10
CA ILE A 6 -3.73 10.55 -6.65
C ILE A 6 -4.93 9.67 -6.27
N GLU A 7 -5.98 9.67 -7.09
CA GLU A 7 -7.15 8.83 -6.93
C GLU A 7 -6.79 7.33 -7.05
N GLY A 8 -5.84 6.98 -7.92
CA GLY A 8 -5.29 5.63 -8.03
C GLY A 8 -4.55 5.19 -6.76
N GLU A 9 -3.72 6.06 -6.20
CA GLU A 9 -3.06 5.79 -4.91
C GLU A 9 -4.08 5.56 -3.79
N ARG A 10 -5.06 6.45 -3.64
CA ARG A 10 -6.10 6.33 -2.60
C ARG A 10 -6.87 5.02 -2.70
N ARG A 11 -7.26 4.61 -3.92
CA ARG A 11 -7.94 3.31 -4.13
C ARG A 11 -7.06 2.13 -3.73
N LEU A 12 -5.77 2.17 -4.04
CA LEU A 12 -4.84 1.11 -3.64
C LEU A 12 -4.66 1.08 -2.12
N VAL A 13 -4.51 2.23 -1.46
CA VAL A 13 -4.44 2.32 0.01
C VAL A 13 -5.69 1.74 0.65
N GLU A 14 -6.87 2.09 0.16
CA GLU A 14 -8.13 1.53 0.66
C GLU A 14 -8.16 0.00 0.57
N ARG A 15 -7.71 -0.59 -0.54
CA ARG A 15 -7.61 -2.06 -0.68
C ARG A 15 -6.61 -2.66 0.31
N LEU A 16 -5.46 -2.04 0.50
CA LEU A 16 -4.45 -2.50 1.46
C LEU A 16 -4.97 -2.44 2.91
N ILE A 17 -5.68 -1.38 3.27
CA ILE A 17 -6.32 -1.25 4.60
C ILE A 17 -7.38 -2.36 4.79
N ARG A 18 -8.20 -2.64 3.77
CA ARG A 18 -9.16 -3.77 3.82
C ARG A 18 -8.47 -5.11 4.03
N LYS A 19 -7.29 -5.30 3.42
CA LYS A 19 -6.40 -6.46 3.63
C LYS A 19 -5.56 -6.39 4.91
N LYS A 20 -5.83 -5.44 5.81
CA LYS A 20 -5.14 -5.28 7.11
C LYS A 20 -3.65 -4.98 6.96
N VAL A 21 -3.29 -4.16 5.97
CA VAL A 21 -1.95 -3.60 5.77
C VAL A 21 -2.06 -2.08 5.82
N LEU A 22 -1.37 -1.46 6.78
CA LEU A 22 -1.30 -0.01 6.90
C LEU A 22 -0.05 0.50 6.19
N ILE A 23 -0.25 1.38 5.21
CA ILE A 23 0.81 2.09 4.50
C ILE A 23 0.40 3.54 4.30
N ASN A 24 1.36 4.44 4.13
CA ASN A 24 1.07 5.84 3.77
C ASN A 24 1.20 6.03 2.26
N SER A 25 0.25 6.73 1.66
CA SER A 25 0.36 7.16 0.25
C SER A 25 1.43 8.24 0.09
N GLY A 26 1.94 8.37 -1.13
CA GLY A 26 2.85 9.43 -1.52
C GLY A 26 2.21 10.80 -1.35
N GLU A 27 0.90 10.91 -1.62
CA GLU A 27 0.12 12.11 -1.36
C GLU A 27 0.26 12.63 0.09
N GLU A 28 0.10 11.77 1.10
CA GLU A 28 0.15 12.15 2.52
C GLU A 28 1.50 12.77 2.93
N ILE A 29 2.56 12.45 2.19
CA ILE A 29 3.93 12.91 2.44
C ILE A 29 4.46 13.85 1.36
N LYS A 30 3.58 14.35 0.47
CA LYS A 30 3.91 15.29 -0.62
C LYS A 30 4.97 14.76 -1.58
N ALA A 31 4.89 13.48 -1.96
CA ALA A 31 5.72 12.91 -3.01
C ALA A 31 5.55 13.71 -4.32
N PRO A 32 6.61 13.86 -5.13
CA PRO A 32 6.59 14.75 -6.31
C PRO A 32 5.68 14.25 -7.44
N LYS A 33 5.28 12.97 -7.42
CA LYS A 33 4.39 12.33 -8.39
C LYS A 33 3.57 11.24 -7.70
N PRO A 34 2.41 10.84 -8.24
CA PRO A 34 1.69 9.65 -7.76
C PRO A 34 2.45 8.34 -8.05
N GLY A 35 2.03 7.26 -7.39
CA GLY A 35 2.63 5.93 -7.41
C GLY A 35 3.59 5.64 -6.25
N TRP A 36 3.76 6.54 -5.28
CA TRP A 36 4.69 6.36 -4.16
C TRP A 36 3.98 5.89 -2.91
N PHE A 37 4.67 5.10 -2.10
CA PHE A 37 4.16 4.59 -0.82
C PHE A 37 5.29 4.45 0.20
N ARG A 38 4.99 4.70 1.47
CA ARG A 38 5.92 4.47 2.58
C ARG A 38 5.51 3.24 3.36
N ILE A 39 6.43 2.29 3.50
CA ILE A 39 6.29 1.08 4.33
C ILE A 39 7.25 1.18 5.51
N VAL A 40 6.73 1.01 6.73
CA VAL A 40 7.54 0.88 7.94
C VAL A 40 7.70 -0.61 8.24
N PHE A 41 8.95 -1.08 8.31
CA PHE A 41 9.27 -2.49 8.57
C PHE A 41 9.98 -2.71 9.92
N SER A 42 10.40 -1.64 10.61
CA SER A 42 11.14 -1.71 11.86
C SER A 42 10.28 -1.95 13.11
N SER A 43 8.96 -1.75 13.01
CA SER A 43 8.03 -1.83 14.15
C SER A 43 7.42 -3.21 14.38
N VAL A 44 7.72 -4.18 13.51
CA VAL A 44 7.14 -5.53 13.55
C VAL A 44 8.24 -6.58 13.37
N ASN A 45 7.96 -7.81 13.79
CA ASN A 45 8.88 -8.93 13.57
C ASN A 45 8.78 -9.49 12.13
N SER A 46 9.75 -10.32 11.74
CA SER A 46 9.84 -10.88 10.38
C SER A 46 8.60 -11.67 9.96
N SER A 47 8.00 -12.45 10.86
CA SER A 47 6.81 -13.24 10.53
C SER A 47 5.57 -12.38 10.28
N THR A 48 5.46 -11.23 10.96
CA THR A 48 4.40 -10.24 10.68
C THR A 48 4.64 -9.55 9.34
N LEU A 49 5.91 -9.22 9.04
CA LEU A 49 6.29 -8.62 7.76
C LEU A 49 6.02 -9.55 6.57
N GLU A 50 6.33 -10.85 6.68
CA GLU A 50 6.00 -11.86 5.67
C GLU A 50 4.49 -11.93 5.40
N LYS A 51 3.66 -11.97 6.44
CA LYS A 51 2.20 -11.92 6.31
C LYS A 51 1.73 -10.62 5.66
N ALA A 52 2.38 -9.50 5.95
CA ALA A 52 2.05 -8.22 5.33
C ALA A 52 2.34 -8.26 3.82
N PHE A 53 3.48 -8.83 3.38
CA PHE A 53 3.79 -8.99 1.97
C PHE A 53 2.82 -9.93 1.23
N GLN A 54 2.36 -11.01 1.87
CA GLN A 54 1.31 -11.87 1.31
C GLN A 54 0.03 -11.05 1.06
N ARG A 55 -0.41 -10.28 2.05
CA ARG A 55 -1.61 -9.42 1.94
C ARG A 55 -1.46 -8.30 0.91
N ILE A 56 -0.26 -7.71 0.78
CA ILE A 56 0.04 -6.74 -0.28
C ILE A 56 -0.14 -7.41 -1.65
N THR A 57 0.38 -8.62 -1.83
CA THR A 57 0.27 -9.39 -3.07
C THR A 57 -1.19 -9.67 -3.43
N GLU A 58 -2.03 -10.01 -2.44
CA GLU A 58 -3.47 -10.17 -2.65
C GLU A 58 -4.14 -8.85 -3.05
N ALA A 59 -3.83 -7.74 -2.37
CA ALA A 59 -4.44 -6.43 -2.62
C ALA A 59 -4.12 -5.86 -4.01
N ILE A 60 -2.91 -6.13 -4.54
CA ILE A 60 -2.50 -5.69 -5.88
C ILE A 60 -3.02 -6.60 -6.99
N SER A 61 -3.26 -7.88 -6.68
CA SER A 61 -3.81 -8.85 -7.63
C SER A 61 -5.32 -8.69 -7.83
N GLU A 62 -6.02 -8.15 -6.82
CA GLU A 62 -7.39 -7.66 -6.97
C GLU A 62 -7.41 -6.49 -7.96
N THR A 63 -7.59 -6.82 -9.24
CA THR A 63 -7.83 -5.85 -10.30
C THR A 63 -9.27 -5.37 -10.15
N LYS A 64 -9.44 -4.05 -10.27
CA LYS A 64 -10.73 -3.37 -10.29
C LYS A 64 -11.68 -3.99 -11.31
#